data_AF-A0A519Z1G3-F1
#
_entry.id   AF-A0A519Z1G3-F1
#
_cell.length_a   1.000
_cell.length_b   1.000
_cell.length_c   1.000
_cell.angle_alpha   90.00
_cell.angle_beta   90.00
_cell.angle_gamma   90.00
#
_symmetry.space_group_name_H-M   'P 1'
#
loop_
_entity.id
_entity.type
_entity.pdbx_description
1 polymer ?
#
loop_
_entity_poly.entity_id
_entity_poly.type
_entity_poly.pdbx_seq_one_letter_code
_entity_poly.pdbx_strand_id
1 'polypeptide(L)'
;MSDTPILPPSPGQDEPELTPAGSPIYRYEEAAPFELASGDEMTIAAISDHIERHLGPISGVYHEIISDKVHLDVYVVPPSADFPFYTLVTSGMSDRPMHVPPGASPDDAPPFAELCILLPSTWNIPADPADVATAFADENVYWPIRWLKMLARLPHEFGSWLGFGHTIPNGEEAAPFA
;
A
#
# COMPACT_ATOMS: atom_id res chain seq x y z
N MET A 1 22.99 -22.70 -3.58
CA MET A 1 21.60 -22.70 -3.08
C MET A 1 21.66 -21.92 -1.79
N SER A 2 21.14 -20.70 -1.78
CA SER A 2 21.10 -19.88 -0.57
C SER A 2 19.94 -20.42 0.26
N ASP A 3 20.22 -21.01 1.42
CA ASP A 3 19.21 -21.31 2.43
C ASP A 3 18.72 -19.97 2.99
N THR A 4 17.80 -19.33 2.27
CA THR A 4 17.03 -18.22 2.82
C THR A 4 16.16 -18.80 3.93
N PRO A 5 16.29 -18.34 5.19
CA PRO A 5 15.46 -18.84 6.28
C PRO A 5 13.99 -18.66 5.91
N ILE A 6 13.22 -19.74 5.97
CA ILE A 6 11.76 -19.66 5.80
C ILE A 6 11.24 -18.87 7.00
N LEU A 7 10.71 -17.68 6.73
CA LEU A 7 10.05 -16.85 7.73
C LEU A 7 8.87 -17.62 8.35
N PRO A 8 8.53 -17.37 9.63
CA PRO A 8 7.47 -18.10 10.32
C PRO A 8 6.13 -17.99 9.57
N PRO A 9 5.23 -18.99 9.74
CA PRO A 9 3.91 -18.98 9.11
C PRO A 9 3.06 -17.79 9.59
N SER A 10 1.99 -17.48 8.84
CA SER A 10 0.98 -16.51 9.30
C SER A 10 0.47 -16.86 10.70
N PRO A 11 0.08 -15.85 11.52
CA PRO A 11 -0.65 -16.10 12.75
C PRO A 11 -1.85 -17.03 12.48
N GLY A 12 -1.86 -18.22 13.10
CA GLY A 12 -2.94 -19.22 12.96
C GLY A 12 -2.65 -20.41 12.03
N GLN A 13 -1.48 -20.51 11.40
CA GLN A 13 -1.10 -21.68 10.59
C GLN A 13 0.03 -22.50 11.26
N ASP A 14 -0.20 -23.81 11.45
CA ASP A 14 0.75 -24.73 12.10
C ASP A 14 1.92 -25.15 11.19
N GLU A 15 1.73 -25.18 9.87
CA GLU A 15 2.78 -25.47 8.87
C GLU A 15 2.76 -24.44 7.73
N PRO A 16 3.94 -24.01 7.21
CA PRO A 16 4.01 -23.03 6.14
C PRO A 16 3.54 -23.64 4.81
N GLU A 17 2.51 -23.05 4.21
CA GLU A 17 2.13 -23.34 2.83
C GLU A 17 3.16 -22.72 1.88
N LEU A 18 3.55 -23.44 0.82
CA LEU A 18 4.58 -23.00 -0.12
C LEU A 18 4.06 -22.96 -1.55
N THR A 19 4.53 -21.99 -2.35
CA THR A 19 4.36 -21.97 -3.80
C THR A 19 5.12 -23.15 -4.45
N PRO A 20 4.84 -23.51 -5.72
CA PRO A 20 5.66 -24.47 -6.45
C PRO A 20 7.15 -24.09 -6.55
N ALA A 21 7.47 -22.80 -6.41
CA ALA A 21 8.83 -22.29 -6.38
C ALA A 21 9.47 -22.30 -4.98
N GLY A 22 8.73 -22.73 -3.94
CA GLY A 22 9.21 -22.86 -2.57
C GLY A 22 9.10 -21.58 -1.72
N SER A 23 8.38 -20.55 -2.20
CA SER A 23 8.15 -19.32 -1.42
C SER A 23 6.97 -19.50 -0.47
N PRO A 24 6.99 -18.91 0.75
CA PRO A 24 5.88 -19.01 1.68
C PRO A 24 4.61 -18.32 1.15
N ILE A 25 3.46 -18.92 1.41
CA ILE A 25 2.13 -18.38 1.17
C ILE A 25 1.53 -17.97 2.51
N TYR A 26 1.11 -16.72 2.61
CA TYR A 26 0.46 -16.16 3.80
C TYR A 26 -1.04 -15.99 3.52
N ARG A 27 -1.88 -16.56 4.39
CA ARG A 27 -3.34 -16.42 4.31
C ARG A 27 -3.86 -15.52 5.43
N TYR A 28 -4.93 -14.79 5.12
CA TYR A 28 -5.54 -13.77 5.99
C TYR A 28 -7.06 -13.97 6.00
N GLU A 29 -7.60 -14.45 7.12
CA GLU A 29 -9.04 -14.79 7.25
C GLU A 29 -9.75 -13.96 8.32
N GLU A 30 -9.07 -13.64 9.42
CA GLU A 30 -9.64 -12.88 10.53
C GLU A 30 -9.03 -11.48 10.62
N ALA A 31 -9.83 -10.47 10.30
CA ALA A 31 -9.44 -9.07 10.46
C ALA A 31 -9.63 -8.60 11.92
N ALA A 32 -8.70 -7.79 12.41
CA ALA A 32 -8.82 -7.14 13.70
C ALA A 32 -10.03 -6.17 13.73
N PRO A 33 -10.69 -5.98 14.90
CA PRO A 33 -11.84 -5.09 15.04
C PRO A 33 -11.56 -3.65 14.55
N PHE A 34 -12.62 -2.93 14.18
CA PHE A 34 -12.53 -1.53 13.79
C PHE A 34 -11.93 -0.67 14.92
N GLU A 35 -11.03 0.23 14.56
CA GLU A 35 -10.45 1.23 15.46
C GLU A 35 -10.39 2.57 14.76
N LEU A 36 -11.02 3.62 15.30
CA LEU A 36 -10.98 4.93 14.67
C LEU A 36 -9.55 5.51 14.73
N ALA A 37 -9.03 5.91 13.58
CA ALA A 37 -7.74 6.57 13.47
C ALA A 37 -7.87 8.05 13.07
N SER A 38 -6.94 8.86 13.56
CA SER A 38 -6.70 10.23 13.12
C SER A 38 -5.27 10.35 12.63
N GLY A 39 -5.04 11.05 11.53
CA GLY A 39 -3.70 11.25 11.01
C GLY A 39 -2.83 12.10 11.94
N ASP A 40 -1.53 11.81 11.97
CA ASP A 40 -0.55 12.62 12.69
C ASP A 40 -0.05 13.77 11.81
N GLU A 41 -0.32 15.02 12.22
CA GLU A 41 0.02 16.21 11.43
C GLU A 41 1.52 16.32 11.11
N MET A 42 2.39 15.89 12.05
CA MET A 42 3.84 15.91 11.85
C MET A 42 4.27 14.89 10.79
N THR A 43 3.72 13.68 10.84
CA THR A 43 4.01 12.61 9.87
C THR A 43 3.50 12.97 8.48
N ILE A 44 2.26 13.49 8.38
CA ILE A 44 1.68 14.00 7.13
C ILE A 44 2.59 15.06 6.49
N ALA A 45 3.03 16.05 7.28
CA ALA A 45 3.92 17.11 6.79
C ALA A 45 5.28 16.56 6.33
N ALA A 46 5.88 15.65 7.11
CA ALA A 46 7.18 15.05 6.77
C ALA A 46 7.12 14.22 5.47
N ILE A 47 6.03 13.46 5.27
CA ILE A 47 5.80 12.69 4.06
C ILE A 47 5.58 13.61 2.86
N SER A 48 4.71 14.62 2.99
CA SER A 48 4.47 15.61 1.94
C SER A 48 5.77 16.31 1.50
N ASP A 49 6.56 16.81 2.47
CA ASP A 49 7.84 17.47 2.19
C ASP A 49 8.84 16.53 1.51
N HIS A 50 8.83 15.24 1.86
CA HIS A 50 9.69 14.24 1.23
C HIS A 50 9.27 13.99 -0.21
N ILE A 51 7.98 13.81 -0.47
CA ILE A 51 7.41 13.64 -1.81
C ILE A 51 7.79 14.84 -2.69
N GLU A 52 7.54 16.07 -2.24
CA GLU A 52 7.81 17.26 -3.04
C GLU A 52 9.30 17.45 -3.34
N ARG A 53 10.17 17.12 -2.39
CA ARG A 53 11.62 17.22 -2.57
C ARG A 53 12.17 16.22 -3.60
N HIS A 54 11.59 15.04 -3.71
CA HIS A 54 12.18 13.93 -4.46
C HIS A 54 11.42 13.53 -5.73
N LEU A 55 10.11 13.73 -5.76
CA LEU A 55 9.24 13.33 -6.87
C LEU A 55 8.68 14.53 -7.65
N GLY A 56 8.52 15.67 -6.97
CA GLY A 56 7.98 16.90 -7.55
C GLY A 56 6.69 17.37 -6.88
N PRO A 57 6.12 18.50 -7.32
CA PRO A 57 5.00 19.14 -6.64
C PRO A 57 3.77 18.24 -6.60
N ILE A 58 3.11 18.19 -5.44
CA ILE A 58 1.86 17.45 -5.28
C ILE A 58 0.73 18.22 -5.99
N SER A 59 -0.01 17.55 -6.86
CA SER A 59 -1.15 18.14 -7.58
C SER A 59 -2.50 17.87 -6.91
N GLY A 60 -2.57 16.90 -5.99
CA GLY A 60 -3.81 16.55 -5.30
C GLY A 60 -3.62 15.49 -4.24
N VAL A 61 -4.65 15.31 -3.41
CA VAL A 61 -4.71 14.31 -2.33
C VAL A 61 -6.09 13.65 -2.33
N TYR A 62 -6.13 12.33 -2.36
CA TYR A 62 -7.36 11.57 -2.17
C TYR A 62 -7.51 11.18 -0.70
N HIS A 63 -8.26 12.00 0.03
CA HIS A 63 -8.54 11.75 1.44
C HIS A 63 -9.46 10.55 1.66
N GLU A 64 -9.32 9.93 2.83
CA GLU A 64 -10.33 9.00 3.32
C GLU A 64 -11.46 9.70 4.08
N ILE A 65 -12.67 9.17 3.88
CA ILE A 65 -13.88 9.66 4.55
C ILE A 65 -13.97 9.06 5.95
N ILE A 66 -13.58 7.79 6.12
CA ILE A 66 -13.55 7.07 7.39
C ILE A 66 -12.27 6.24 7.44
N SER A 67 -11.49 6.45 8.51
CA SER A 67 -10.18 5.85 8.71
C SER A 67 -10.24 4.74 9.75
N ASP A 68 -10.12 3.47 9.31
CA ASP A 68 -9.97 2.30 10.20
C ASP A 68 -8.49 1.98 10.45
N LYS A 69 -8.06 1.96 11.71
CA LYS A 69 -6.69 1.69 12.22
C LYS A 69 -5.63 2.71 11.83
N VAL A 70 -5.62 3.17 10.58
CA VAL A 70 -4.77 4.26 10.08
C VAL A 70 -5.57 5.24 9.24
N HIS A 71 -5.17 6.51 9.28
CA HIS A 71 -5.68 7.56 8.41
C HIS A 71 -4.93 7.51 7.10
N LEU A 72 -5.59 7.10 6.01
CA LEU A 72 -4.88 6.81 4.79
C LEU A 72 -5.25 7.78 3.66
N ASP A 73 -4.35 8.72 3.42
CA ASP A 73 -4.40 9.60 2.27
C ASP A 73 -3.58 9.03 1.11
N VAL A 74 -3.90 9.44 -0.13
CA VAL A 74 -3.09 9.14 -1.31
C VAL A 74 -2.72 10.44 -2.01
N TYR A 75 -1.44 10.79 -1.95
CA TYR A 75 -0.85 11.91 -2.66
C TYR A 75 -0.70 11.61 -4.15
N VAL A 76 -0.90 12.63 -4.97
CA VAL A 76 -0.77 12.58 -6.43
C VAL A 76 0.34 13.51 -6.88
N VAL A 77 1.35 12.97 -7.56
CA VAL A 77 2.38 13.74 -8.25
C VAL A 77 2.22 13.53 -9.76
N PRO A 78 2.07 14.61 -10.55
CA PRO A 78 1.90 14.51 -11.99
C PRO A 78 3.23 14.16 -12.70
N PRO A 79 3.16 13.60 -13.92
CA PRO A 79 4.36 13.35 -14.72
C PRO A 79 5.09 14.65 -15.05
N SER A 80 6.42 14.56 -15.12
CA SER A 80 7.31 15.64 -15.57
C SER A 80 8.08 15.22 -16.82
N ALA A 81 8.87 16.14 -17.39
CA ALA A 81 9.74 15.83 -18.52
C ALA A 81 10.79 14.76 -18.18
N ASP A 82 11.29 14.76 -16.94
CA ASP A 82 12.34 13.83 -16.48
C ASP A 82 11.75 12.53 -15.90
N PHE A 83 10.47 12.56 -15.50
CA PHE A 83 9.79 11.41 -14.90
C PHE A 83 8.36 11.27 -15.46
N PRO A 84 8.16 10.48 -16.54
CA PRO A 84 6.93 10.47 -17.34
C PRO A 84 5.83 9.55 -16.75
N PHE A 85 5.67 9.55 -15.44
CA PHE A 85 4.65 8.75 -14.73
C PHE A 85 3.86 9.61 -13.74
N TYR A 86 2.58 9.33 -13.60
CA TYR A 86 1.87 9.71 -12.39
C TYR A 86 2.41 8.87 -11.25
N THR A 87 2.75 9.51 -10.13
CA THR A 87 3.15 8.80 -8.92
C THR A 87 2.08 8.98 -7.87
N LEU A 88 1.50 7.88 -7.41
CA LEU A 88 0.62 7.90 -6.26
C LEU A 88 1.40 7.36 -5.05
N VAL A 89 1.29 8.05 -3.92
CA VAL A 89 2.02 7.69 -2.69
C VAL A 89 1.04 7.71 -1.52
N THR A 90 1.03 6.66 -0.71
CA THR A 90 0.21 6.67 0.51
C THR A 90 0.79 7.60 1.56
N SER A 91 -0.05 8.05 2.48
CA SER A 91 0.37 8.73 3.70
C SER A 91 -0.49 8.25 4.85
N GLY A 92 0.17 7.74 5.89
CA GLY A 92 -0.42 7.26 7.13
C GLY A 92 -0.39 5.75 7.30
N MET A 93 0.06 4.99 6.30
CA MET A 93 0.41 3.57 6.52
C MET A 93 1.49 3.45 7.60
N SER A 94 2.41 4.41 7.63
CA SER A 94 3.52 4.50 8.58
C SER A 94 3.15 5.16 9.92
N ASP A 95 1.90 5.57 10.15
CA ASP A 95 1.47 6.10 11.46
C ASP A 95 1.55 5.02 12.57
N ARG A 96 1.59 3.74 12.17
CA ARG A 96 1.77 2.59 13.06
C ARG A 96 2.78 1.61 12.48
N PRO A 97 3.56 0.90 13.32
CA PRO A 97 4.46 -0.12 12.82
C PRO A 97 3.67 -1.35 12.32
N MET A 98 4.12 -1.93 11.23
CA MET A 98 3.72 -3.26 10.77
C MET A 98 4.22 -4.36 11.72
N HIS A 99 3.60 -5.54 11.67
CA HIS A 99 4.03 -6.71 12.44
C HIS A 99 5.12 -7.48 11.68
N VAL A 100 6.36 -7.00 11.76
CA VAL A 100 7.52 -7.62 11.10
C VAL A 100 8.05 -8.81 11.92
N PRO A 101 8.41 -9.95 11.31
CA PRO A 101 8.97 -11.10 12.03
C PRO A 101 10.28 -10.77 12.75
N PRO A 102 10.53 -11.36 13.93
CA PRO A 102 11.81 -11.20 14.62
C PRO A 102 12.99 -11.63 13.74
N GLY A 103 14.00 -10.75 13.63
CA GLY A 103 15.23 -11.03 12.87
C GLY A 103 15.14 -10.75 11.37
N ALA A 104 14.00 -10.26 10.85
CA ALA A 104 13.94 -9.74 9.49
C ALA A 104 14.84 -8.51 9.34
N SER A 105 15.51 -8.39 8.19
CA SER A 105 16.30 -7.21 7.86
C SER A 105 15.38 -5.99 7.69
N PRO A 106 15.66 -4.83 8.31
CA PRO A 106 14.90 -3.60 8.06
C PRO A 106 14.90 -3.16 6.60
N ASP A 107 15.91 -3.56 5.82
CA ASP A 107 15.99 -3.27 4.39
C ASP A 107 14.98 -4.10 3.57
N ASP A 108 14.69 -5.33 4.02
CA ASP A 108 13.77 -6.25 3.35
C ASP A 108 12.34 -6.11 3.89
N ALA A 109 12.17 -5.82 5.18
CA ALA A 109 10.88 -5.68 5.85
C ALA A 109 10.93 -4.49 6.82
N PRO A 110 10.85 -3.25 6.33
CA PRO A 110 10.85 -2.08 7.19
C PRO A 110 9.59 -2.07 8.06
N PRO A 111 9.67 -1.77 9.36
CA PRO A 111 8.50 -1.72 10.23
C PRO A 111 7.55 -0.57 9.90
N PHE A 112 8.04 0.48 9.24
CA PHE A 112 7.26 1.63 8.79
C PHE A 112 7.51 1.84 7.31
N ALA A 113 6.45 1.99 6.53
CA ALA A 113 6.54 2.20 5.09
C ALA A 113 5.35 3.00 4.59
N GLU A 114 5.54 3.64 3.45
CA GLU A 114 4.46 4.09 2.57
C GLU A 114 4.58 3.35 1.23
N LEU A 115 3.45 3.10 0.59
CA LEU A 115 3.38 2.46 -0.72
C LEU A 115 3.39 3.52 -1.81
N CYS A 116 4.04 3.21 -2.94
CA CYS A 116 3.93 4.02 -4.14
C CYS A 116 3.63 3.16 -5.36
N ILE A 117 2.95 3.75 -6.34
CA ILE A 117 2.72 3.15 -7.66
C ILE A 117 2.99 4.19 -8.75
N LEU A 118 3.61 3.73 -9.84
CA LEU A 118 3.87 4.52 -11.04
C LEU A 118 2.86 4.14 -12.12
N LEU A 119 2.04 5.10 -12.53
CA LEU A 119 1.05 4.93 -13.58
C LEU A 119 1.50 5.66 -14.85
N PRO A 120 1.14 5.16 -16.05
CA PRO A 120 1.41 5.86 -17.30
C PRO A 120 0.95 7.32 -17.26
N SER A 121 1.68 8.23 -17.90
CA SER A 121 1.29 9.64 -18.00
C SER A 121 -0.08 9.88 -18.66
N THR A 122 -0.60 8.87 -19.37
CA THR A 122 -1.94 8.86 -19.98
C THR A 122 -3.04 8.34 -19.06
N TRP A 123 -2.72 7.98 -17.81
CA TRP A 123 -3.74 7.52 -16.86
C TRP A 123 -4.75 8.62 -16.56
N ASN A 124 -6.03 8.25 -16.43
CA ASN A 124 -7.08 9.19 -16.07
C ASN A 124 -7.03 9.46 -14.55
N ILE A 125 -6.40 10.55 -14.15
CA ILE A 125 -6.36 10.99 -12.75
C ILE A 125 -7.32 12.18 -12.60
N PRO A 126 -8.53 11.99 -12.04
CA PRO A 126 -9.48 13.08 -11.88
C PRO A 126 -8.97 14.07 -10.81
N ALA A 127 -8.78 15.33 -11.23
CA ALA A 127 -8.34 16.41 -10.34
C ALA A 127 -9.52 17.24 -9.80
N ASP A 128 -10.61 17.37 -10.57
CA ASP A 128 -11.81 18.08 -10.13
C ASP A 128 -12.69 17.15 -9.26
N PRO A 129 -13.02 17.51 -8.01
CA PRO A 129 -13.93 16.74 -7.17
C PRO A 129 -15.28 16.40 -7.84
N ALA A 130 -15.77 17.24 -8.76
CA ALA A 130 -17.00 16.98 -9.50
C ALA A 130 -16.89 15.76 -10.44
N ASP A 131 -15.70 15.49 -10.98
CA ASP A 131 -15.45 14.41 -11.93
C ASP A 131 -15.02 13.10 -11.24
N VAL A 132 -14.52 13.18 -10.00
CA VAL A 132 -14.01 12.02 -9.23
C VAL A 132 -15.06 10.90 -9.15
N ALA A 133 -16.31 11.23 -8.80
CA ALA A 133 -17.36 10.22 -8.64
C ALA A 133 -17.68 9.49 -9.95
N THR A 134 -17.65 10.19 -11.09
CA THR A 134 -17.89 9.58 -12.40
C THR A 134 -16.67 8.78 -12.87
N ALA A 135 -15.47 9.31 -12.71
CA ALA A 135 -14.24 8.63 -13.10
C ALA A 135 -14.02 7.35 -12.28
N PHE A 136 -14.24 7.40 -10.96
CA PHE A 136 -14.05 6.24 -10.09
C PHE A 136 -15.19 5.21 -10.14
N ALA A 137 -16.22 5.45 -10.95
CA ALA A 137 -17.18 4.40 -11.31
C ALA A 137 -16.59 3.41 -12.34
N ASP A 138 -15.52 3.77 -13.04
CA ASP A 138 -14.78 2.89 -13.94
C ASP A 138 -13.60 2.23 -13.21
N GLU A 139 -13.63 0.90 -13.15
CA GLU A 139 -12.58 0.13 -12.51
C GLU A 139 -11.23 0.25 -13.22
N ASN A 140 -11.23 0.49 -14.53
CA ASN A 140 -10.01 0.76 -15.31
C ASN A 140 -9.29 2.02 -14.85
N VAL A 141 -9.97 2.90 -14.10
CA VAL A 141 -9.43 4.13 -13.53
C VAL A 141 -9.11 3.95 -12.05
N TYR A 142 -10.04 3.36 -11.29
CA TYR A 142 -10.02 3.40 -9.83
C TYR A 142 -9.13 2.33 -9.17
N TRP A 143 -8.88 1.19 -9.83
CA TRP A 143 -8.20 0.05 -9.21
C TRP A 143 -6.86 0.42 -8.52
N PRO A 144 -5.99 1.31 -9.05
CA PRO A 144 -4.71 1.60 -8.41
C PRO A 144 -4.88 2.23 -7.02
N ILE A 145 -5.85 3.14 -6.90
CA ILE A 145 -6.13 3.86 -5.65
C ILE A 145 -6.75 2.90 -4.65
N ARG A 146 -7.74 2.09 -5.08
CA ARG A 146 -8.33 1.07 -4.21
C ARG A 146 -7.26 0.07 -3.74
N TRP A 147 -6.38 -0.36 -4.63
CA TRP A 147 -5.34 -1.34 -4.33
C TRP A 147 -4.33 -0.81 -3.33
N LEU A 148 -3.80 0.41 -3.52
CA LEU A 148 -2.94 1.06 -2.53
C LEU A 148 -3.62 1.14 -1.16
N LYS A 149 -4.91 1.53 -1.14
CA LYS A 149 -5.66 1.65 0.12
C LYS A 149 -5.81 0.32 0.84
N MET A 150 -6.18 -0.72 0.10
CA MET A 150 -6.30 -2.08 0.66
C MET A 150 -4.94 -2.59 1.17
N LEU A 151 -3.87 -2.42 0.40
CA LEU A 151 -2.54 -2.90 0.77
C LEU A 151 -1.95 -2.17 1.98
N ALA A 152 -2.14 -0.86 2.09
CA ALA A 152 -1.66 -0.10 3.23
C ALA A 152 -2.40 -0.46 4.54
N ARG A 153 -3.63 -0.97 4.46
CA ARG A 153 -4.38 -1.47 5.63
C ARG A 153 -4.02 -2.90 6.01
N LEU A 154 -3.65 -3.74 5.04
CA LEU A 154 -3.40 -5.17 5.24
C LEU A 154 -2.50 -5.48 6.47
N PRO A 155 -1.36 -4.81 6.69
CA PRO A 155 -0.52 -5.06 7.87
C PRO A 155 -1.26 -4.82 9.20
N HIS A 156 -2.09 -3.79 9.24
CA HIS A 156 -2.80 -3.34 10.43
C HIS A 156 -4.07 -4.16 10.68
N GLU A 157 -4.74 -4.58 9.61
CA GLU A 157 -5.95 -5.42 9.69
C GLU A 157 -5.63 -6.85 10.12
N PHE A 158 -4.52 -7.41 9.63
CA PHE A 158 -4.23 -8.83 9.82
C PHE A 158 -3.00 -9.12 10.67
N GLY A 159 -2.40 -8.09 11.30
CA GLY A 159 -1.18 -8.25 12.08
C GLY A 159 -0.03 -8.82 11.24
N SER A 160 0.18 -8.25 10.05
CA SER A 160 1.16 -8.70 9.06
C SER A 160 2.13 -7.59 8.67
N TRP A 161 2.88 -7.77 7.58
CA TRP A 161 3.80 -6.79 7.01
C TRP A 161 3.87 -6.89 5.48
N LEU A 162 4.24 -5.79 4.85
CA LEU A 162 4.65 -5.76 3.45
C LEU A 162 6.16 -5.58 3.39
N GLY A 163 6.84 -6.46 2.66
CA GLY A 163 8.29 -6.44 2.48
C GLY A 163 8.69 -6.57 1.01
N PHE A 164 9.96 -6.28 0.74
CA PHE A 164 10.55 -6.46 -0.57
C PHE A 164 10.41 -7.92 -1.04
N GLY A 165 10.00 -8.10 -2.29
CA GLY A 165 9.81 -9.41 -2.91
C GLY A 165 8.46 -10.09 -2.61
N HIS A 166 7.61 -9.52 -1.75
CA HIS A 166 6.24 -10.01 -1.59
C HIS A 166 5.46 -9.86 -2.90
N THR A 167 4.64 -10.87 -3.21
CA THR A 167 3.70 -10.83 -4.33
C THR A 167 2.30 -10.93 -3.76
N ILE A 168 1.41 -10.03 -4.18
CA ILE A 168 0.05 -9.94 -3.65
C ILE A 168 -0.91 -10.08 -4.83
N PRO A 169 -1.59 -11.23 -4.96
CA PRO A 169 -2.49 -11.46 -6.07
C PRO A 169 -3.81 -10.71 -5.85
N ASN A 170 -4.49 -10.37 -6.96
CA ASN A 170 -5.88 -9.91 -6.90
C ASN A 170 -6.81 -11.11 -6.69
N GLY A 171 -7.01 -11.46 -5.42
CA GLY A 171 -7.76 -12.65 -5.01
C GLY A 171 -6.99 -13.96 -5.25
N GLU A 172 -7.61 -15.09 -4.89
CA GLU A 172 -6.98 -16.42 -4.94
C GLU A 172 -6.50 -16.79 -6.36
N GLU A 173 -7.27 -16.42 -7.38
CA GLU A 173 -6.99 -16.77 -8.78
C GLU A 173 -6.05 -15.77 -9.49
N ALA A 174 -5.56 -14.74 -8.78
CA ALA A 174 -4.77 -13.65 -9.36
C ALA A 174 -5.45 -13.00 -10.59
N ALA A 175 -6.73 -12.67 -10.44
CA ALA A 175 -7.55 -12.15 -11.53
C ALA A 175 -7.08 -10.77 -12.04
N PRO A 176 -7.35 -10.40 -13.30
CA PRO A 176 -7.15 -9.02 -13.75
C PRO A 176 -7.95 -8.02 -12.90
N PHE A 177 -7.44 -6.80 -12.73
CA PHE A 177 -8.15 -5.75 -11.99
C PHE A 177 -9.33 -5.16 -12.77
N ALA A 178 -9.16 -4.99 -14.08
CA ALA A 178 -10.15 -4.46 -15.02
C ALA A 178 -9.86 -4.98 -16.43
#